data_AF-A0AAV2KHI8-F1
#
_entry.id   AF-A0AAV2KHI8-F1
#
_cell.length_a   1.000
_cell.length_b   1.000
_cell.length_c   1.000
_cell.angle_alpha   90.00
_cell.angle_beta   90.00
_cell.angle_gamma   90.00
#
_symmetry.space_group_name_H-M   'P 1'
#
loop_
_entity.id
_entity.type
_entity.pdbx_description
1 polymer ?
#
loop_
_entity_poly.entity_id
_entity_poly.type
_entity_poly.pdbx_seq_one_letter_code
_entity_poly.pdbx_strand_id
1 'polypeptide(L)'
;MDFQLALILLPLLSAQTGDSTPVIEHKCEYLLIRQCQDLGFRNVLLPNHMGQNTQEHAAREMQKFHRFFQANCSEDFKWLLCFVYAPVCNVQKEPVFPCKEVCDRARSSCEPVINTAGFQWPSSLRCEGFPDQGTCMNRPTPAPPTPTHPTLCPICMGLLCRFQEVLMGEN
;
A
#
# COMPACT_ATOMS: atom_id res chain seq x y z
N MET A 1 -34.42 0.83 76.04
CA MET A 1 -33.38 1.89 76.00
C MET A 1 -32.10 1.22 76.48
N ASP A 2 -31.04 1.10 75.68
CA ASP A 2 -30.76 1.77 74.39
C ASP A 2 -30.15 0.84 73.34
N PHE A 3 -30.50 1.09 72.08
CA PHE A 3 -29.85 0.48 70.91
C PHE A 3 -28.78 1.46 70.38
N GLN A 4 -27.51 1.23 70.69
CA GLN A 4 -26.41 2.02 70.09
C GLN A 4 -25.66 1.23 69.00
N LEU A 5 -25.81 1.74 67.77
CA LEU A 5 -24.86 1.75 66.65
C LEU A 5 -24.01 0.48 66.43
N ALA A 6 -24.49 -0.39 65.54
CA ALA A 6 -23.60 -1.16 64.67
C ALA A 6 -23.28 -0.32 63.42
N LEU A 7 -22.09 0.27 63.36
CA LEU A 7 -21.61 1.00 62.19
C LEU A 7 -21.30 0.03 61.04
N ILE A 8 -21.87 0.29 59.87
CA ILE A 8 -21.76 -0.57 58.69
C ILE A 8 -20.44 -0.27 57.97
N LEU A 9 -19.41 -1.08 58.23
CA LEU A 9 -18.16 -1.06 57.47
C LEU A 9 -18.26 -1.97 56.26
N LEU A 10 -18.93 -1.49 55.20
CA LEU A 10 -18.73 -2.06 53.87
C LEU A 10 -17.31 -1.72 53.40
N PRO A 11 -16.48 -2.69 53.00
CA PRO A 11 -15.21 -2.38 52.37
C PRO A 11 -15.49 -1.65 51.05
N LEU A 12 -14.92 -0.46 50.89
CA LEU A 12 -14.83 0.20 49.60
C LEU A 12 -13.96 -0.66 48.69
N LEU A 13 -14.59 -1.56 47.93
CA LEU A 13 -13.93 -2.29 46.87
C LEU A 13 -13.55 -1.26 45.81
N SER A 14 -12.29 -0.81 45.83
CA SER A 14 -11.73 0.02 44.78
C SER A 14 -11.87 -0.75 43.47
N ALA A 15 -12.80 -0.30 42.62
CA ALA A 15 -12.94 -0.80 41.27
C ALA A 15 -11.68 -0.41 40.50
N GLN A 16 -10.68 -1.29 40.51
CA GLN A 16 -9.57 -1.20 39.58
C GLN A 16 -10.15 -1.51 38.20
N THR A 17 -10.57 -0.45 37.50
CA THR A 17 -10.76 -0.47 36.06
C THR A 17 -9.39 -0.73 35.45
N GLY A 18 -9.03 -2.00 35.33
CA GLY A 18 -7.88 -2.42 34.52
C GLY A 18 -8.12 -1.88 33.12
N ASP A 19 -7.20 -1.04 32.65
CA ASP A 19 -7.23 -0.47 31.31
C ASP A 19 -6.88 -1.58 30.29
N SER A 20 -7.86 -2.46 30.05
CA SER A 20 -7.75 -3.55 29.09
C SER A 20 -7.94 -2.99 27.69
N THR A 21 -6.96 -2.20 27.25
CA THR A 21 -6.79 -1.87 25.83
C THR A 21 -6.71 -3.17 25.03
N PRO A 22 -7.54 -3.37 23.99
CA PRO A 22 -7.52 -4.61 23.23
C PRO A 22 -6.21 -4.72 22.46
N VAL A 23 -5.40 -5.72 22.80
CA VAL A 23 -4.16 -6.03 22.08
C VAL A 23 -4.51 -6.50 20.67
N ILE A 24 -4.17 -5.71 19.66
CA ILE A 24 -4.37 -6.08 18.26
C ILE A 24 -3.29 -7.09 17.87
N GLU A 25 -3.69 -8.37 17.81
CA GLU A 25 -2.81 -9.44 17.33
C GLU A 25 -2.61 -9.33 15.82
N HIS A 26 -1.36 -9.08 15.41
CA HIS A 26 -0.99 -8.98 14.01
C HIS A 26 -0.45 -10.31 13.47
N LYS A 27 -1.04 -10.80 12.38
CA LYS A 27 -0.62 -12.01 11.66
C LYS A 27 -0.11 -11.66 10.27
N CYS A 28 0.69 -12.56 9.71
CA CYS A 28 1.18 -12.44 8.34
C CYS A 28 0.70 -13.61 7.47
N GLU A 29 0.22 -13.31 6.27
CA GLU A 29 -0.29 -14.28 5.31
C GLU A 29 0.32 -14.05 3.92
N TYR A 30 0.30 -15.06 3.07
CA TYR A 30 0.74 -14.91 1.67
C TYR A 30 -0.26 -14.06 0.88
N LEU A 31 0.22 -13.21 -0.03
CA LEU A 31 -0.59 -12.26 -0.80
C LEU A 31 -1.50 -12.94 -1.84
N LEU A 32 -2.81 -12.88 -1.61
CA LEU A 32 -3.85 -13.42 -2.48
C LEU A 32 -4.56 -12.36 -3.35
N ILE A 33 -4.42 -11.07 -3.01
CA ILE A 33 -5.08 -10.00 -3.76
C ILE A 33 -4.38 -9.78 -5.10
N ARG A 34 -5.00 -10.29 -6.18
CA ARG A 34 -4.44 -10.33 -7.55
C ARG A 34 -3.90 -8.99 -8.04
N GLN A 35 -4.55 -7.88 -7.69
CA GLN A 35 -4.16 -6.53 -8.09
C GLN A 35 -2.82 -6.05 -7.50
N CYS A 36 -2.26 -6.75 -6.51
CA CYS A 36 -1.04 -6.35 -5.82
C CYS A 36 0.14 -7.30 -6.03
N GLN A 37 -0.07 -8.44 -6.70
CA GLN A 37 0.91 -9.54 -6.77
C GLN A 37 2.19 -9.21 -7.56
N ASP A 38 2.17 -8.17 -8.38
CA ASP A 38 3.30 -7.66 -9.16
C ASP A 38 4.10 -6.55 -8.46
N LEU A 39 3.75 -6.16 -7.23
CA LEU A 39 4.46 -5.13 -6.46
C LEU A 39 5.73 -5.64 -5.72
N GLY A 40 6.14 -6.89 -5.97
CA GLY A 40 7.41 -7.46 -5.49
C GLY A 40 7.41 -8.01 -4.05
N PHE A 41 6.44 -7.65 -3.22
CA PHE A 41 6.25 -8.27 -1.90
C PHE A 41 5.32 -9.49 -1.95
N ARG A 42 5.49 -10.43 -1.00
CA ARG A 42 4.75 -11.70 -0.98
C ARG A 42 3.92 -11.95 0.28
N ASN A 43 4.23 -11.28 1.38
CA ASN A 43 3.53 -11.47 2.66
C ASN A 43 2.85 -10.16 3.07
N VAL A 44 1.61 -10.26 3.53
CA VAL A 44 0.78 -9.14 3.97
C VAL A 44 0.46 -9.23 5.45
N LEU A 45 0.34 -8.08 6.09
CA LEU A 45 -0.06 -7.93 7.49
C LEU A 45 -1.60 -7.86 7.59
N LEU A 46 -2.16 -8.55 8.59
CA LEU A 46 -3.56 -8.43 8.98
C LEU A 46 -3.66 -8.17 10.50
N PRO A 47 -4.63 -7.36 10.96
CA PRO A 47 -5.58 -6.58 10.16
C PRO A 47 -4.90 -5.54 9.26
N ASN A 48 -5.53 -5.24 8.11
CA ASN A 48 -5.05 -4.16 7.24
C ASN A 48 -5.45 -2.78 7.80
N HIS A 49 -5.03 -1.69 7.14
CA HIS A 49 -5.32 -0.33 7.59
C HIS A 49 -6.82 0.06 7.53
N MET A 50 -7.66 -0.77 6.91
CA MET A 50 -9.12 -0.66 6.90
C MET A 50 -9.78 -1.52 8.00
N GLY A 51 -9.00 -2.09 8.92
CA GLY A 51 -9.49 -2.96 10.01
C GLY A 51 -9.95 -4.35 9.56
N GLN A 52 -9.63 -4.77 8.34
CA GLN A 52 -10.13 -6.02 7.77
C GLN A 52 -9.22 -7.19 8.17
N ASN A 53 -9.81 -8.23 8.78
CA ASN A 53 -9.09 -9.39 9.33
C ASN A 53 -8.84 -10.54 8.31
N THR A 54 -9.32 -10.41 7.07
CA THR A 54 -9.11 -11.41 6.00
C THR A 54 -8.90 -10.76 4.63
N GLN A 55 -8.10 -11.41 3.79
CA GLN A 55 -7.81 -10.93 2.44
C GLN A 55 -9.01 -11.01 1.50
N GLU A 56 -9.97 -11.91 1.73
CA GLU A 56 -11.20 -12.00 0.93
C GLU A 56 -12.10 -10.78 1.16
N HIS A 57 -12.14 -10.24 2.37
CA HIS A 57 -12.86 -8.99 2.64
C HIS A 57 -12.16 -7.80 1.98
N ALA A 58 -10.83 -7.70 2.11
CA ALA A 58 -10.03 -6.68 1.45
C ALA A 58 -10.18 -6.74 -0.08
N ALA A 59 -10.09 -7.92 -0.68
CA ALA A 59 -10.25 -8.13 -2.12
C ALA A 59 -11.65 -7.75 -2.62
N ARG A 60 -12.72 -8.04 -1.86
CA ARG A 60 -14.09 -7.61 -2.22
C ARG A 60 -14.24 -6.09 -2.21
N GLU A 61 -13.68 -5.41 -1.22
CA GLU A 61 -13.68 -3.94 -1.20
C GLU A 61 -12.83 -3.36 -2.34
N MET A 62 -11.68 -3.95 -2.64
CA MET A 62 -10.82 -3.54 -3.76
C MET A 62 -11.46 -3.73 -5.15
N GLN A 63 -12.48 -4.59 -5.30
CA GLN A 63 -13.22 -4.71 -6.58
C GLN A 63 -13.89 -3.39 -6.99
N LYS A 64 -14.25 -2.52 -6.04
CA LYS A 64 -14.82 -1.18 -6.32
C LYS A 64 -13.87 -0.31 -7.16
N PHE A 65 -12.56 -0.52 -7.02
CA PHE A 65 -11.53 0.21 -7.76
C PHE A 65 -11.10 -0.47 -9.07
N HIS A 66 -11.67 -1.62 -9.44
CA HIS A 66 -11.20 -2.42 -10.58
C HIS A 66 -11.14 -1.65 -11.91
N ARG A 67 -12.15 -0.82 -12.21
CA ARG A 67 -12.16 0.03 -13.42
C ARG A 67 -11.03 1.07 -13.42
N PHE A 68 -10.66 1.61 -12.26
CA PHE A 68 -9.58 2.60 -12.15
C PHE A 68 -8.19 1.94 -12.26
N PHE A 69 -8.04 0.69 -11.80
CA PHE A 69 -6.86 -0.13 -12.12
C PHE A 69 -6.76 -0.43 -13.62
N GLN A 70 -7.86 -0.76 -14.30
CA GLN A 70 -7.87 -0.99 -15.75
C GLN A 70 -7.58 0.29 -16.55
N ALA A 71 -8.05 1.45 -16.09
CA ALA A 71 -7.74 2.75 -16.68
C ALA A 71 -6.27 3.19 -16.47
N ASN A 72 -5.54 2.52 -15.57
CA ASN A 72 -4.14 2.78 -15.21
C ASN A 72 -3.79 4.26 -15.02
N CYS A 73 -4.67 5.02 -14.36
CA CYS A 73 -4.51 6.47 -14.18
C CYS A 73 -3.27 6.85 -13.36
N SER A 74 -2.75 5.95 -12.51
CA SER A 74 -1.48 6.14 -11.79
C SER A 74 -0.96 4.83 -11.19
N GLU A 75 0.33 4.58 -11.34
CA GLU A 75 1.03 3.52 -10.60
C GLU A 75 1.09 3.82 -9.08
N ASP A 76 1.16 5.10 -8.70
CA ASP A 76 1.09 5.51 -7.30
C ASP A 76 -0.30 5.21 -6.70
N PHE A 77 -1.38 5.23 -7.49
CA PHE A 77 -2.73 4.83 -7.03
C PHE A 77 -2.82 3.32 -6.77
N LYS A 78 -2.20 2.51 -7.63
CA LYS A 78 -2.05 1.07 -7.40
C LYS A 78 -1.24 0.79 -6.13
N TRP A 79 -0.12 1.48 -5.96
CA TRP A 79 0.72 1.39 -4.77
C TRP A 79 -0.05 1.78 -3.50
N LEU A 80 -0.71 2.94 -3.51
CA LEU A 80 -1.53 3.46 -2.41
C LEU A 80 -2.58 2.44 -1.95
N LEU A 81 -3.41 1.95 -2.88
CA LEU A 81 -4.46 0.99 -2.54
C LEU A 81 -3.90 -0.34 -2.03
N CYS A 82 -2.85 -0.88 -2.66
CA CYS A 82 -2.24 -2.11 -2.18
C CYS A 82 -1.60 -1.96 -0.80
N PHE A 83 -0.93 -0.83 -0.50
CA PHE A 83 -0.38 -0.60 0.82
C PHE A 83 -1.43 -0.35 1.91
N VAL A 84 -2.62 0.12 1.55
CA VAL A 84 -3.74 0.31 2.48
C VAL A 84 -4.49 -1.02 2.75
N TYR A 85 -4.82 -1.77 1.70
CA TYR A 85 -5.64 -2.99 1.79
C TYR A 85 -4.85 -4.28 1.99
N ALA A 86 -3.56 -4.28 1.64
CA ALA A 86 -2.63 -5.40 1.72
C ALA A 86 -1.22 -4.94 2.16
N PRO A 87 -1.10 -4.25 3.33
CA PRO A 87 0.18 -3.74 3.82
C PRO A 87 1.22 -4.83 3.94
N VAL A 88 2.48 -4.51 3.63
CA VAL A 88 3.60 -5.46 3.70
C VAL A 88 3.79 -5.95 5.14
N CYS A 89 3.88 -7.27 5.32
CA CYS A 89 4.37 -7.85 6.58
C CYS A 89 5.88 -7.61 6.70
N ASN A 90 6.27 -6.73 7.62
CA ASN A 90 7.67 -6.52 8.02
C ASN A 90 8.06 -7.46 9.19
N VAL A 91 9.33 -7.43 9.59
CA VAL A 91 9.87 -8.29 10.67
C VAL A 91 9.25 -7.95 12.03
N GLN A 92 8.90 -6.68 12.23
CA GLN A 92 8.30 -6.13 13.45
C GLN A 92 6.80 -6.47 13.59
N LYS A 93 6.15 -6.90 12.49
CA LYS A 93 4.68 -7.03 12.35
C LYS A 93 3.92 -5.73 12.63
N GLU A 94 4.55 -4.59 12.34
CA GLU A 94 3.97 -3.26 12.53
C GLU A 94 3.36 -2.72 11.22
N PRO A 95 2.16 -2.10 11.25
CA PRO A 95 1.56 -1.52 10.06
C PRO A 95 2.41 -0.38 9.47
N VAL A 96 2.85 -0.53 8.22
CA VAL A 96 3.55 0.53 7.47
C VAL A 96 2.57 1.22 6.53
N PHE A 97 2.48 2.55 6.64
CA PHE A 97 1.66 3.38 5.76
C PHE A 97 2.44 3.79 4.50
N PRO A 98 1.75 4.01 3.36
CA PRO A 98 2.35 4.70 2.22
C PRO A 98 2.64 6.16 2.60
N CYS A 99 3.71 6.75 2.06
CA CYS A 99 4.05 8.15 2.32
C CYS A 99 2.99 9.09 1.72
N LYS A 100 2.76 10.25 2.37
CA LYS A 100 1.81 11.27 1.93
C LYS A 100 1.98 11.66 0.46
N GLU A 101 3.21 11.84 0.00
CA GLU A 101 3.51 12.18 -1.40
C GLU A 101 3.02 11.12 -2.41
N VAL A 102 3.01 9.84 -2.05
CA VAL A 102 2.43 8.78 -2.89
C VAL A 102 0.93 8.99 -3.05
N CYS A 103 0.24 9.33 -1.95
CA CYS A 103 -1.18 9.66 -1.99
C CYS A 103 -1.42 10.91 -2.84
N ASP A 104 -0.65 11.99 -2.65
CA ASP A 104 -0.85 13.24 -3.39
C ASP A 104 -0.65 13.03 -4.91
N ARG A 105 0.36 12.25 -5.33
CA ARG A 105 0.53 11.85 -6.75
C ARG A 105 -0.60 10.96 -7.25
N ALA A 106 -1.01 9.95 -6.47
CA ALA A 106 -2.13 9.07 -6.81
C ALA A 106 -3.44 9.85 -7.01
N ARG A 107 -3.72 10.77 -6.08
CA ARG A 107 -4.90 11.63 -6.08
C ARG A 107 -4.89 12.58 -7.27
N SER A 108 -3.78 13.30 -7.49
CA SER A 108 -3.65 14.25 -8.59
C SER A 108 -3.98 13.63 -9.96
N SER A 109 -3.60 12.37 -10.20
CA SER A 109 -3.86 11.70 -11.48
C SER A 109 -5.19 10.94 -11.54
N CYS A 110 -5.66 10.34 -10.44
CA CYS A 110 -6.83 9.46 -10.45
C CYS A 110 -8.13 10.08 -9.92
N GLU A 111 -8.08 11.12 -9.06
CA GLU A 111 -9.28 11.83 -8.60
C GLU A 111 -10.12 12.41 -9.76
N PRO A 112 -9.53 13.04 -10.80
CA PRO A 112 -10.30 13.49 -11.97
C PRO A 112 -11.05 12.34 -12.66
N VAL A 113 -10.40 11.18 -12.83
CA VAL A 113 -10.98 9.99 -13.47
C VAL A 113 -12.12 9.40 -12.63
N ILE A 114 -11.96 9.38 -11.31
CA ILE A 114 -12.98 8.94 -10.34
C ILE A 114 -14.19 9.89 -10.39
N ASN A 115 -13.94 11.20 -10.44
CA ASN A 115 -14.98 12.23 -10.50
C ASN A 115 -15.76 12.20 -11.83
N THR A 116 -15.09 12.03 -12.97
CA THR A 116 -15.75 11.85 -14.28
C THR A 116 -16.61 10.58 -14.32
N ALA A 117 -16.25 9.54 -13.57
CA ALA A 117 -17.05 8.32 -13.43
C ALA A 117 -18.25 8.47 -12.46
N GLY A 118 -18.50 9.66 -11.90
CA GLY A 118 -19.61 9.93 -10.99
C GLY A 118 -19.36 9.53 -9.52
N PHE A 119 -18.11 9.25 -9.15
CA PHE A 119 -17.70 8.94 -7.79
C PHE A 119 -16.93 10.12 -7.18
N GLN A 120 -16.52 10.00 -5.92
CA GLN A 120 -15.64 10.96 -5.25
C GLN A 120 -14.42 10.23 -4.69
N TRP A 121 -13.31 10.96 -4.52
CA TRP A 121 -12.16 10.44 -3.79
C TRP A 121 -12.56 10.07 -2.34
N PRO A 122 -12.36 8.82 -1.88
CA PRO A 122 -12.92 8.37 -0.62
C PRO A 122 -12.21 9.02 0.58
N SER A 123 -12.99 9.34 1.63
CA SER A 123 -12.50 10.02 2.83
C SER A 123 -11.40 9.25 3.58
N SER A 124 -11.37 7.92 3.45
CA SER A 124 -10.36 7.00 3.99
C SER A 124 -9.04 7.00 3.22
N LEU A 125 -8.97 7.63 2.03
CA LEU A 125 -7.73 7.83 1.26
C LEU A 125 -7.35 9.31 1.17
N ARG A 126 -7.93 10.18 2.01
CA ARG A 126 -7.50 11.59 2.10
C ARG A 126 -6.02 11.67 2.46
N CYS A 127 -5.27 12.46 1.70
CA CYS A 127 -3.82 12.46 1.77
C CYS A 127 -3.26 13.15 3.02
N GLU A 128 -4.11 13.79 3.82
CA GLU A 128 -3.83 14.29 5.16
C GLU A 128 -3.82 13.18 6.23
N GLY A 129 -4.32 11.98 5.91
CA GLY A 129 -4.31 10.80 6.77
C GLY A 129 -3.05 9.92 6.65
N PHE A 130 -2.09 10.31 5.81
CA PHE A 130 -0.82 9.60 5.61
C PHE A 130 0.36 10.43 6.12
N PRO A 131 1.43 9.79 6.64
CA PRO A 131 2.59 10.49 7.18
C PRO A 131 3.35 11.27 6.11
N ASP A 132 3.70 12.51 6.43
CA ASP A 132 4.64 13.38 5.69
C ASP A 132 6.10 13.13 6.12
N GLN A 133 6.32 12.71 7.37
CA GLN A 133 7.63 12.44 7.96
C GLN A 133 7.63 11.10 8.72
N GLY A 134 8.83 10.57 8.98
CA GLY A 134 9.04 9.31 9.69
C GLY A 134 8.97 8.07 8.79
N THR A 135 8.68 6.91 9.38
CA THR A 135 8.71 5.62 8.68
C THR A 135 7.47 5.43 7.82
N CYS A 136 7.60 5.66 6.51
CA CYS A 136 6.56 5.41 5.52
C CYS A 136 7.15 4.75 4.27
N MET A 137 6.32 4.10 3.46
CA MET A 137 6.77 3.43 2.24
C MET A 137 6.45 4.25 0.98
N ASN A 138 7.50 4.69 0.30
CA ASN A 138 7.41 5.26 -1.04
C ASN A 138 7.30 4.16 -2.10
N ARG A 139 6.74 4.50 -3.27
CA ARG A 139 6.80 3.65 -4.46
C ARG A 139 8.25 3.60 -4.97
N PRO A 140 8.84 2.41 -5.22
CA PRO A 140 10.13 2.30 -5.88
C PRO A 140 10.11 3.01 -7.22
N THR A 141 11.08 3.88 -7.46
CA THR A 141 11.34 4.39 -8.80
C THR A 141 11.87 3.24 -9.66
N PRO A 142 11.43 3.12 -10.93
CA PRO A 142 12.14 2.28 -11.88
C PRO A 142 13.60 2.71 -11.89
N ALA A 143 14.53 1.75 -11.81
CA ALA A 143 15.92 2.05 -12.09
C ALA A 143 16.01 2.70 -13.48
N PRO A 144 16.86 3.72 -13.70
CA PRO A 144 17.16 4.18 -15.05
C PRO A 144 17.50 2.96 -15.91
N PRO A 145 17.08 2.90 -17.19
CA PRO A 145 17.49 1.81 -18.06
C PRO A 145 19.02 1.80 -18.03
N THR A 146 19.58 0.76 -17.41
CA THR A 146 21.04 0.58 -17.38
C THR A 146 21.45 0.65 -18.83
N PRO A 147 22.39 1.53 -19.24
CA PRO A 147 22.86 1.52 -20.60
C PRO A 147 23.42 0.12 -20.81
N THR A 148 22.67 -0.72 -21.54
CA THR A 148 23.16 -1.97 -22.08
C THR A 148 24.14 -1.54 -23.14
N HIS A 149 25.34 -1.22 -22.67
CA HIS A 149 26.49 -0.98 -23.49
C HIS A 149 26.52 -2.20 -24.42
N PRO A 150 26.33 -2.03 -25.74
CA PRO A 150 26.49 -3.15 -26.62
C PRO A 150 27.92 -3.62 -26.37
N THR A 151 28.05 -4.84 -25.83
CA THR A 151 29.33 -5.53 -25.75
C THR A 151 29.91 -5.41 -27.15
N LEU A 152 31.12 -4.83 -27.25
CA LEU A 152 31.72 -4.46 -28.53
C LEU A 152 31.41 -5.54 -29.56
N CYS A 153 30.81 -5.15 -30.69
CA CYS A 153 30.84 -6.01 -31.86
C CYS A 153 32.33 -6.39 -32.04
N PRO A 154 32.71 -7.68 -31.88
CA PRO A 154 34.10 -8.04 -31.91
C PRO A 154 34.62 -7.65 -33.29
N ILE A 155 35.61 -6.75 -33.29
CA ILE A 155 36.13 -6.13 -34.52
C ILE A 155 36.44 -7.24 -35.51
N CYS A 156 35.93 -7.05 -36.72
CA CYS A 156 36.08 -7.94 -37.87
C CYS A 156 37.53 -8.46 -38.03
N MET A 157 37.81 -9.64 -37.48
CA MET A 157 39.01 -10.42 -37.76
C MET A 157 38.75 -11.36 -38.93
N GLY A 158 38.32 -10.81 -40.07
CA GLY A 158 37.89 -11.64 -41.21
C GLY A 158 37.27 -10.94 -42.42
N LEU A 159 37.84 -9.81 -42.87
CA LEU A 159 37.74 -9.17 -44.21
C LEU A 159 36.43 -9.09 -45.04
N LEU A 160 35.27 -9.62 -44.62
CA LEU A 160 34.03 -9.64 -45.43
C LEU A 160 32.76 -9.41 -44.60
N CYS A 161 32.49 -8.15 -44.25
CA CYS A 161 31.13 -7.68 -43.98
C CYS A 161 30.66 -6.82 -45.16
N ARG A 162 29.69 -7.31 -45.94
CA ARG A 162 29.08 -6.52 -47.02
C ARG A 162 28.18 -5.44 -46.42
N PHE A 163 28.36 -4.20 -46.87
CA PHE A 163 27.33 -3.16 -46.76
C PHE A 163 26.08 -3.58 -47.52
N GLN A 164 24.91 -3.37 -46.93
CA GLN A 164 23.65 -3.27 -47.67
C GLN A 164 22.77 -2.18 -47.03
N GLU A 165 22.99 -0.95 -47.49
CA GLU A 165 22.24 0.25 -47.13
C GLU A 165 20.81 0.22 -47.73
N VAL A 166 19.79 0.07 -46.89
CA VAL A 166 18.35 0.32 -47.17
C VAL A 166 17.64 0.57 -45.83
N LEU A 167 16.88 1.64 -45.56
CA LEU A 167 16.76 2.97 -46.19
C LEU A 167 16.17 3.93 -45.12
N MET A 168 16.62 5.18 -45.04
CA MET A 168 15.80 6.31 -44.58
C MET A 168 16.00 7.45 -45.58
N GLY A 169 14.90 8.03 -46.08
CA GLY A 169 14.93 9.01 -47.16
C GLY A 169 14.77 10.45 -46.69
N GLU A 170 15.50 11.35 -47.33
CA GLU A 170 15.18 12.79 -47.41
C GLU A 170 14.97 13.16 -48.89
N ASN A 171 13.69 13.32 -49.28
CA ASN A 171 13.16 14.42 -50.10
C ASN A 171 11.68 14.14 -50.43
#